data_AF-A0A2D7XYB6-F1
#
_entry.id   AF-A0A2D7XYB6-F1
#
_cell.length_a   1.000
_cell.length_b   1.000
_cell.length_c   1.000
_cell.angle_alpha   90.00
_cell.angle_beta   90.00
_cell.angle_gamma   90.00
#
_symmetry.space_group_name_H-M   'P 1'
#
loop_
_entity.id
_entity.type
_entity.pdbx_description
1 polymer ?
#
loop_
_entity_poly.entity_id
_entity_poly.type
_entity_poly.pdbx_seq_one_letter_code
_entity_poly.pdbx_strand_id
1 'polypeptide(L)'
;MAKSASKTFESAFDAFSGNANETMKKSYERSVEMMGEFGELQKQNMEAMAESTRIATKGVEEMGTRAAAYSRGAFEKGVEAARTMTGAQSVQEAMELQANFTKSAFETYLEEVNAMTGMFASMVREAAAPLNAQAGKFVSTVQKTA
;
A
#
# COMPACT_ATOMS: atom_id res chain seq x y z
N MET A 1 -24.97 -64.74 -14.78
CA MET A 1 -25.30 -63.40 -14.23
C MET A 1 -24.70 -63.17 -12.84
N ALA A 2 -24.93 -64.03 -11.83
CA ALA A 2 -24.48 -63.80 -10.43
C ALA A 2 -22.95 -63.70 -10.23
N LYS A 3 -22.13 -64.51 -10.91
CA LYS A 3 -20.65 -64.46 -10.79
C LYS A 3 -20.02 -63.19 -11.36
N SER A 4 -20.64 -62.54 -12.34
CA SER A 4 -20.14 -61.29 -12.92
C SER A 4 -20.38 -60.12 -11.96
N ALA A 5 -21.56 -60.07 -11.33
CA ALA A 5 -21.91 -59.04 -10.36
C ALA A 5 -21.02 -59.11 -9.10
N SER A 6 -20.71 -60.32 -8.61
CA SER A 6 -19.78 -60.52 -7.48
C SER A 6 -18.37 -60.02 -7.79
N LYS A 7 -17.88 -60.27 -9.01
CA LYS A 7 -16.53 -59.83 -9.44
C LYS A 7 -16.45 -58.33 -9.61
N THR A 8 -17.50 -57.70 -10.12
CA THR A 8 -17.63 -56.23 -10.20
C THR A 8 -17.67 -55.62 -8.79
N PHE A 9 -18.40 -56.23 -7.85
CA PHE A 9 -18.47 -55.77 -6.47
C PHE A 9 -17.13 -55.92 -5.72
N GLU A 10 -16.43 -57.04 -5.85
CA GLU A 10 -15.09 -57.23 -5.27
C GLU A 10 -14.07 -56.26 -5.87
N SER A 11 -14.06 -56.07 -7.20
CA SER A 11 -13.16 -55.09 -7.81
C SER A 11 -13.49 -53.64 -7.44
N ALA A 12 -14.76 -53.31 -7.24
CA ALA A 12 -15.18 -52.01 -6.73
C ALA A 12 -14.81 -51.84 -5.25
N PHE A 13 -14.88 -52.91 -4.46
CA PHE A 13 -14.49 -52.92 -3.05
C PHE A 13 -12.97 -52.90 -2.86
N ASP A 14 -12.17 -53.53 -3.72
CA ASP A 14 -10.70 -53.47 -3.70
C ASP A 14 -10.18 -52.13 -4.23
N ALA A 15 -10.79 -51.61 -5.31
CA ALA A 15 -10.55 -50.25 -5.79
C ALA A 15 -11.00 -49.19 -4.77
N PHE A 16 -12.02 -49.49 -3.96
CA PHE A 16 -12.42 -48.63 -2.86
C PHE A 16 -11.49 -48.83 -1.65
N SER A 17 -11.18 -50.04 -1.19
CA SER A 17 -10.46 -50.27 0.08
C SER A 17 -8.95 -50.05 -0.02
N GLY A 18 -8.31 -50.45 -1.12
CA GLY A 18 -6.88 -50.20 -1.37
C GLY A 18 -6.58 -48.74 -1.72
N ASN A 19 -7.44 -48.12 -2.53
CA ASN A 19 -7.32 -46.72 -2.92
C ASN A 19 -7.89 -45.77 -1.84
N ALA A 20 -8.83 -46.21 -0.99
CA ALA A 20 -9.38 -45.38 0.09
C ALA A 20 -8.34 -45.02 1.12
N ASN A 21 -7.41 -45.92 1.46
CA ASN A 21 -6.43 -45.63 2.50
C ASN A 21 -5.42 -44.56 2.02
N GLU A 22 -4.95 -44.65 0.78
CA GLU A 22 -4.14 -43.59 0.16
C GLU A 22 -4.93 -42.28 -0.06
N THR A 23 -6.18 -42.38 -0.51
CA THR A 23 -7.04 -41.21 -0.76
C THR A 23 -7.38 -40.50 0.55
N MET A 24 -7.69 -41.23 1.62
CA MET A 24 -7.85 -40.71 2.98
C MET A 24 -6.58 -40.02 3.46
N LYS A 25 -5.42 -40.65 3.30
CA LYS A 25 -4.15 -40.09 3.74
C LYS A 25 -3.81 -38.79 2.98
N LYS A 26 -3.96 -38.77 1.66
CA LYS A 26 -3.80 -37.55 0.83
C LYS A 26 -4.82 -36.47 1.21
N SER A 27 -6.07 -36.85 1.47
CA SER A 27 -7.11 -35.91 1.90
C SER A 27 -6.83 -35.32 3.28
N TYR A 28 -6.25 -36.11 4.18
CA TYR A 28 -5.81 -35.66 5.50
C TYR A 28 -4.61 -34.72 5.41
N GLU A 29 -3.57 -35.10 4.65
CA GLU A 29 -2.40 -34.26 4.38
C GLU A 29 -2.81 -32.92 3.75
N ARG A 30 -3.70 -32.94 2.75
CA ARG A 30 -4.26 -31.72 2.12
C ARG A 30 -5.07 -30.89 3.11
N SER A 31 -5.82 -31.51 4.01
CA SER A 31 -6.60 -30.79 5.04
C SER A 31 -5.69 -30.10 6.06
N VAL A 32 -4.61 -30.77 6.49
CA VAL A 32 -3.60 -30.19 7.38
C VAL A 32 -2.84 -29.05 6.69
N GLU A 33 -2.45 -29.23 5.43
CA GLU A 33 -1.82 -28.19 4.61
C GLU A 33 -2.73 -26.97 4.45
N MET A 34 -4.00 -27.16 4.11
CA MET A 34 -4.97 -26.08 4.01
C MET A 34 -5.13 -25.31 5.32
N MET A 35 -5.22 -25.99 6.48
CA MET A 35 -5.28 -25.29 7.77
C MET A 35 -4.03 -24.44 8.03
N GLY A 36 -2.85 -24.94 7.64
CA GLY A 36 -1.60 -24.19 7.71
C GLY A 36 -1.60 -22.96 6.82
N GLU A 37 -2.00 -23.09 5.55
CA GLU A 37 -2.08 -21.99 4.59
C GLU A 37 -3.09 -20.92 5.03
N PHE A 38 -4.25 -21.31 5.56
CA PHE A 38 -5.24 -20.37 6.07
C PHE A 38 -4.74 -19.58 7.29
N GLY A 39 -4.07 -20.26 8.22
CA GLY A 39 -3.45 -19.60 9.38
C GLY A 39 -2.38 -18.59 8.96
N GLU A 40 -1.55 -18.96 7.98
CA GLU A 40 -0.51 -18.09 7.42
C GLU A 40 -1.12 -16.90 6.66
N LEU A 41 -2.18 -17.10 5.86
CA LEU A 41 -2.92 -16.00 5.22
C LEU A 41 -3.50 -15.02 6.24
N GLN A 42 -4.08 -15.51 7.34
CA GLN A 42 -4.60 -14.65 8.39
C GLN A 42 -3.50 -13.79 9.01
N LYS A 43 -2.36 -14.39 9.33
CA LYS A 43 -1.19 -13.67 9.86
C LYS A 43 -0.67 -12.63 8.87
N GLN A 44 -0.50 -13.01 7.60
CA GLN A 44 -0.01 -12.12 6.55
C GLN A 44 -0.95 -10.95 6.26
N ASN A 45 -2.26 -11.13 6.42
CA ASN A 45 -3.24 -10.04 6.35
C ASN A 45 -3.05 -9.03 7.49
N MET A 46 -2.79 -9.49 8.71
CA MET A 46 -2.51 -8.59 9.84
C MET A 46 -1.20 -7.82 9.64
N GLU A 47 -0.15 -8.49 9.17
CA GLU A 47 1.14 -7.86 8.83
C GLU A 47 0.97 -6.82 7.72
N ALA A 48 0.17 -7.12 6.69
CA ALA A 48 -0.11 -6.18 5.61
C ALA A 48 -0.86 -4.93 6.11
N MET A 49 -1.84 -5.08 7.01
CA MET A 49 -2.52 -3.94 7.63
C MET A 49 -1.56 -3.10 8.48
N ALA A 50 -0.71 -3.74 9.27
CA ALA A 50 0.30 -3.05 10.09
C ALA A 50 1.26 -2.25 9.21
N GLU A 51 1.76 -2.85 8.12
CA GLU A 51 2.66 -2.17 7.18
C GLU A 51 1.97 -1.02 6.45
N SER A 52 0.71 -1.22 6.01
CA SER A 52 -0.10 -0.16 5.38
C SER A 52 -0.27 1.05 6.32
N THR A 53 -0.55 0.78 7.60
CA THR A 53 -0.67 1.81 8.63
C THR A 53 0.66 2.53 8.84
N ARG A 54 1.77 1.77 8.92
CA ARG A 54 3.11 2.33 9.07
C ARG A 54 3.49 3.26 7.92
N ILE A 55 3.16 2.89 6.68
CA ILE A 55 3.38 3.71 5.49
C ILE A 55 2.54 4.99 5.55
N ALA A 56 1.24 4.87 5.88
CA ALA A 56 0.37 6.03 6.01
C ALA A 56 0.87 7.01 7.08
N THR A 57 1.25 6.52 8.26
CA THR A 57 1.82 7.36 9.34
C THR A 57 3.07 8.09 8.87
N LYS A 58 4.00 7.40 8.20
CA LYS A 58 5.20 8.06 7.65
C LYS A 58 4.88 9.12 6.62
N GLY A 59 3.92 8.86 5.72
CA GLY A 59 3.49 9.85 4.73
C GLY A 59 2.96 11.13 5.39
N VAL A 60 2.19 11.00 6.48
CA VAL A 60 1.73 12.15 7.27
C VAL A 60 2.89 12.89 7.95
N GLU A 61 3.85 12.17 8.55
CA GLU A 61 5.04 12.76 9.18
C GLU A 61 5.89 13.56 8.18
N GLU A 62 6.09 13.01 6.98
CA GLU A 62 6.82 13.66 5.89
C GLU A 62 6.09 14.93 5.41
N MET A 63 4.76 14.86 5.22
CA MET A 63 3.95 16.03 4.86
C MET A 63 4.03 17.12 5.93
N GLY A 64 3.97 16.76 7.22
CA GLY A 64 4.11 17.71 8.32
C GLY A 64 5.49 18.36 8.38
N THR A 65 6.55 17.57 8.16
CA THR A 65 7.93 18.07 8.09
C THR A 65 8.09 19.07 6.95
N ARG A 66 7.51 18.78 5.80
CA ARG A 66 7.54 19.66 4.63
C ARG A 66 6.77 20.96 4.86
N ALA A 67 5.57 20.89 5.44
CA ALA A 67 4.79 22.07 5.78
C ALA A 67 5.51 23.01 6.76
N ALA A 68 6.24 22.44 7.73
CA ALA A 68 7.09 23.21 8.64
C ALA A 68 8.27 23.88 7.90
N ALA A 69 8.90 23.18 6.95
CA ALA A 69 9.96 23.74 6.11
C ALA A 69 9.45 24.88 5.23
N TYR A 70 8.29 24.72 4.60
CA TYR A 70 7.63 25.78 3.83
C TYR A 70 7.35 27.02 4.69
N SER A 71 6.81 26.83 5.90
CA SER A 71 6.52 27.93 6.83
C SER A 71 7.78 28.70 7.22
N ARG A 72 8.88 27.99 7.49
CA ARG A 72 10.18 28.62 7.77
C ARG A 72 10.69 29.41 6.58
N GLY A 73 10.67 28.82 5.38
CA GLY A 73 11.10 29.49 4.15
C GLY A 73 10.25 30.72 3.82
N ALA A 74 8.94 30.66 4.04
CA ALA A 74 8.06 31.81 3.84
C ALA A 74 8.39 32.97 4.80
N PHE A 75 8.71 32.65 6.06
CA PHE A 75 9.15 33.65 7.04
C PHE A 75 10.48 34.30 6.62
N GLU A 76 11.47 33.51 6.22
CA GLU A 76 12.77 33.99 5.76
C GLU A 76 12.62 34.92 4.54
N LYS A 77 11.82 34.52 3.55
CA LYS A 77 11.50 35.35 2.37
C LYS A 77 10.80 36.65 2.73
N GLY A 78 9.91 36.64 3.71
CA GLY A 78 9.23 37.85 4.19
C GLY A 78 10.19 38.84 4.86
N VAL A 79 11.12 38.33 5.68
CA VAL A 79 12.18 39.16 6.30
C VAL A 79 13.12 39.73 5.24
N GLU A 80 13.49 38.93 4.24
CA GLU A 80 14.30 39.39 3.10
C GLU A 80 13.58 40.50 2.32
N ALA A 81 12.31 40.29 1.97
CA ALA A 81 11.51 41.30 1.27
C ALA A 81 11.42 42.62 2.04
N ALA A 82 11.21 42.57 3.35
CA ALA A 82 11.20 43.75 4.20
C ALA A 82 12.55 44.49 4.18
N ARG A 83 13.67 43.77 4.30
CA ARG A 83 15.01 44.36 4.22
C ARG A 83 15.25 45.05 2.88
N THR A 84 14.95 44.36 1.79
CA THR A 84 15.14 44.90 0.43
C THR A 84 14.27 46.13 0.21
N MET A 85 13.03 46.13 0.71
CA MET A 85 12.13 47.28 0.60
C MET A 85 12.66 48.52 1.32
N THR A 86 13.32 48.37 2.48
CA THR A 86 13.92 49.51 3.19
C THR A 86 15.09 50.15 2.44
N GLY A 87 15.68 49.45 1.46
CA GLY A 87 16.76 49.95 0.62
C GLY A 87 16.29 50.66 -0.66
N ALA A 88 14.99 50.65 -0.96
CA ALA A 88 14.46 51.24 -2.18
C ALA A 88 14.67 52.76 -2.22
N GLN A 89 15.22 53.27 -3.33
CA GLN A 89 15.55 54.68 -3.52
C GLN A 89 14.42 55.47 -4.19
N SER A 90 13.42 54.77 -4.73
CA SER A 90 12.26 55.38 -5.41
C SER A 90 10.99 54.52 -5.26
N VAL A 91 9.84 55.14 -5.53
CA VAL A 91 8.54 54.44 -5.56
C VAL A 91 8.52 53.39 -6.67
N GLN A 92 9.15 53.65 -7.80
CA GLN A 92 9.22 52.69 -8.91
C GLN A 92 10.00 51.44 -8.52
N GLU A 93 11.18 51.61 -7.89
CA GLU A 93 11.98 50.49 -7.38
C GLU A 93 11.20 49.69 -6.31
N ALA A 94 10.50 50.37 -5.40
CA ALA A 94 9.65 49.71 -4.41
C ALA A 94 8.53 48.87 -5.07
N MET A 95 7.89 49.37 -6.13
CA MET A 95 6.88 48.61 -6.88
C MET A 95 7.47 47.37 -7.57
N GLU A 96 8.66 47.49 -8.17
CA GLU A 96 9.36 46.37 -8.79
C GLU A 96 9.73 45.29 -7.77
N LEU A 97 10.26 45.69 -6.61
CA LEU A 97 10.59 44.79 -5.51
C LEU A 97 9.35 44.05 -4.97
N GLN A 98 8.22 44.76 -4.81
CA GLN A 98 6.97 44.16 -4.37
C GLN A 98 6.43 43.17 -5.41
N ALA A 99 6.46 43.52 -6.70
CA ALA A 99 6.03 42.65 -7.78
C ALA A 99 6.87 41.36 -7.84
N ASN A 100 8.20 41.48 -7.70
CA ASN A 100 9.11 40.33 -7.65
C ASN A 100 8.85 39.43 -6.45
N PHE A 101 8.63 40.01 -5.27
CA PHE A 101 8.27 39.25 -4.07
C PHE A 101 6.95 38.48 -4.26
N THR A 102 5.90 39.15 -4.76
CA THR A 102 4.60 38.50 -5.01
C THR A 102 4.72 37.37 -6.03
N LYS A 103 5.47 37.58 -7.12
CA LYS A 103 5.73 36.53 -8.11
C LYS A 103 6.44 35.33 -7.50
N SER A 104 7.53 35.55 -6.77
CA SER A 104 8.30 34.49 -6.10
C SER A 104 7.46 33.73 -5.07
N ALA A 105 6.66 34.45 -4.26
CA ALA A 105 5.76 33.86 -3.29
C ALA A 105 4.71 32.96 -3.96
N PHE A 106 4.15 33.40 -5.10
CA PHE A 106 3.19 32.62 -5.87
C PHE A 106 3.80 31.36 -6.49
N GLU A 107 4.98 31.48 -7.11
CA GLU A 107 5.72 30.34 -7.66
C GLU A 107 6.03 29.30 -6.59
N THR A 108 6.51 29.75 -5.42
CA THR A 108 6.82 28.88 -4.28
C THR A 108 5.57 28.18 -3.74
N TYR A 109 4.44 28.90 -3.66
CA TYR A 109 3.18 28.32 -3.20
C TYR A 109 2.68 27.23 -4.15
N LEU A 110 2.71 27.47 -5.46
CA LEU A 110 2.31 26.48 -6.46
C LEU A 110 3.21 25.24 -6.41
N GLU A 111 4.52 25.43 -6.24
CA GLU A 111 5.46 24.33 -6.07
C GLU A 111 5.08 23.46 -4.85
N GLU A 112 4.77 24.09 -3.72
CA GLU A 112 4.40 23.38 -2.50
C GLU A 112 3.06 22.63 -2.62
N VAL A 113 2.06 23.24 -3.26
CA VAL A 113 0.76 22.58 -3.53
C VAL A 113 0.94 21.34 -4.40
N ASN A 114 1.74 21.44 -5.47
CA ASN A 114 2.03 20.31 -6.34
C ASN A 114 2.78 19.19 -5.59
N ALA A 115 3.78 19.57 -4.79
CA ALA A 115 4.53 18.60 -4.00
C ALA A 115 3.66 17.89 -2.95
N MET A 116 2.87 18.63 -2.17
CA MET A 116 1.93 18.04 -1.21
C MET A 116 0.93 17.09 -1.87
N THR A 117 0.41 17.46 -3.05
CA THR A 117 -0.52 16.60 -3.80
C THR A 117 0.15 15.32 -4.26
N GLY A 118 1.39 15.40 -4.77
CA GLY A 118 2.20 14.25 -5.17
C GLY A 118 2.54 13.33 -3.99
N MET A 119 2.86 13.89 -2.83
CA MET A 119 3.10 13.14 -1.59
C MET A 119 1.85 12.42 -1.11
N PHE A 120 0.71 13.10 -1.07
CA PHE A 120 -0.56 12.48 -0.67
C PHE A 120 -0.95 11.32 -1.60
N ALA A 121 -0.83 11.53 -2.92
CA ALA A 121 -1.09 10.46 -3.90
C ALA A 121 -0.16 9.26 -3.72
N SER A 122 1.13 9.52 -3.45
CA SER A 122 2.12 8.46 -3.20
C SER A 122 1.82 7.71 -1.90
N MET A 123 1.49 8.42 -0.83
CA MET A 123 1.09 7.82 0.45
C MET A 123 -0.08 6.87 0.27
N VAL A 124 -1.15 7.29 -0.43
CA VAL A 124 -2.32 6.44 -0.69
C VAL A 124 -1.94 5.21 -1.50
N ARG A 125 -1.19 5.40 -2.60
CA ARG A 125 -0.75 4.30 -3.47
C ARG A 125 0.10 3.27 -2.71
N GLU A 126 1.04 3.75 -1.91
CA GLU A 126 1.98 2.89 -1.17
C GLU A 126 1.30 2.21 0.02
N ALA A 127 0.40 2.90 0.73
CA ALA A 127 -0.37 2.31 1.82
C ALA A 127 -1.36 1.25 1.33
N ALA A 128 -1.86 1.34 0.09
CA ALA A 128 -2.74 0.32 -0.49
C ALA A 128 -1.99 -0.92 -1.01
N ALA A 129 -0.69 -0.80 -1.30
CA ALA A 129 0.08 -1.86 -1.94
C ALA A 129 0.14 -3.18 -1.14
N PRO A 130 0.36 -3.18 0.19
CA PRO A 130 0.37 -4.42 0.97
C PRO A 130 -0.97 -5.16 0.93
N LEU A 131 -2.09 -4.44 1.00
CA LEU A 131 -3.42 -5.02 0.94
C LEU A 131 -3.71 -5.63 -0.43
N ASN A 132 -3.35 -4.94 -1.51
CA ASN A 132 -3.51 -5.44 -2.87
C ASN A 132 -2.68 -6.71 -3.11
N ALA A 133 -1.47 -6.78 -2.55
CA ALA A 133 -0.63 -7.98 -2.62
C ALA A 133 -1.29 -9.19 -1.93
N GLN A 134 -1.97 -8.98 -0.79
CA GLN A 134 -2.69 -10.06 -0.11
C GLN A 134 -3.93 -10.53 -0.87
N ALA A 135 -4.68 -9.63 -1.50
CA ALA A 135 -5.80 -9.99 -2.36
C ALA A 135 -5.36 -10.94 -3.50
N GLY A 136 -4.19 -10.67 -4.11
CA GLY A 136 -3.60 -11.55 -5.13
C GLY A 136 -3.20 -12.92 -4.58
N LYS A 137 -2.62 -12.97 -3.37
CA LYS A 137 -2.27 -14.23 -2.69
C LYS A 137 -3.49 -15.08 -2.39
N PHE A 138 -4.57 -14.48 -1.89
CA PHE A 138 -5.83 -15.19 -1.64
C PHE A 138 -6.36 -15.89 -2.91
N VAL A 139 -6.40 -15.18 -4.04
CA VAL A 139 -6.82 -15.77 -5.33
C VAL A 139 -5.94 -16.97 -5.71
N SER A 140 -4.62 -16.86 -5.51
CA SER A 140 -3.70 -17.96 -5.80
C SER A 140 -3.89 -19.19 -4.89
N THR A 141 -4.19 -18.98 -3.60
CA THR A 141 -4.47 -20.07 -2.65
C THR A 141 -5.78 -20.77 -3.01
N VAL A 142 -6.83 -20.02 -3.37
CA VAL A 142 -8.10 -20.60 -3.84
C VAL A 142 -7.91 -21.42 -5.13
N GLN A 143 -7.08 -20.94 -6.07
CA GLN A 143 -6.77 -21.66 -7.31
C GLN A 143 -5.94 -22.93 -7.09
N LYS A 144 -5.02 -22.94 -6.12
CA LYS A 144 -4.25 -24.14 -5.76
C LYS A 144 -5.09 -25.21 -5.05
N THR A 145 -6.14 -24.77 -4.36
CA THR A 145 -6.98 -25.65 -3.53
C THR A 145 -8.19 -26.21 -4.27
N ALA A 146 -8.62 -25.58 -5.37
CA ALA A 146 -9.54 -26.14 -6.38
C ALA A 146 -8.90 -27.29 -7.18
#